data_AF-A0A7L6ABZ1-F1
#
_entry.id   AF-A0A7L6ABZ1-F1
#
_cell.length_a   1.000
_cell.length_b   1.000
_cell.length_c   1.000
_cell.angle_alpha   90.00
_cell.angle_beta   90.00
_cell.angle_gamma   90.00
#
_symmetry.space_group_name_H-M   'P 1'
#
loop_
_entity.id
_entity.type
_entity.pdbx_description
1 polymer ?
#
loop_
_entity_poly.entity_id
_entity_poly.type
_entity_poly.pdbx_seq_one_letter_code
_entity_poly.pdbx_strand_id
1 'polypeptide(L)'
;MMAWRKFFADGEAAGFGSLPVSRHQTIEKGHGRIETRQALWVTDLFWLDKKLRERWPQLAGIGIIERGREINGAVSVEHAFYNGSKG
;
A
#
# COMPACT_ATOMS: atom_id res chain seq x y z
N MET A 1 2.01 5.22 13.43
CA MET A 1 1.50 4.40 12.32
C MET A 1 0.61 5.15 11.30
N MET A 2 0.15 6.39 11.56
CA MET A 2 -0.84 7.08 10.69
C MET A 2 -0.30 7.61 9.34
N ALA A 3 1.01 7.87 9.23
CA ALA A 3 1.58 8.53 8.05
C ALA A 3 1.47 7.70 6.75
N TRP A 4 1.74 6.40 6.81
CA TRP A 4 1.69 5.53 5.62
C TRP A 4 0.28 5.35 5.09
N ARG A 5 -0.70 5.11 5.98
CA ARG A 5 -2.11 4.98 5.60
C ARG A 5 -2.60 6.23 4.86
N LYS A 6 -2.31 7.40 5.41
CA LYS A 6 -2.71 8.68 4.80
C LYS A 6 -2.03 8.88 3.44
N PHE A 7 -0.71 8.62 3.35
CA PHE A 7 0.02 8.72 2.10
C PHE A 7 -0.57 7.85 0.99
N PHE A 8 -0.85 6.57 1.26
CA PHE A 8 -1.42 5.67 0.25
C PHE A 8 -2.86 6.05 -0.11
N ALA A 9 -3.69 6.48 0.86
CA ALA A 9 -5.06 6.92 0.59
C ALA A 9 -5.11 8.19 -0.26
N ASP A 10 -4.33 9.22 0.12
CA ASP A 10 -4.24 10.47 -0.65
C ASP A 10 -3.63 10.22 -2.04
N GLY A 11 -2.62 9.36 -2.09
CA GLY A 11 -1.93 8.99 -3.33
C GLY A 11 -2.84 8.26 -4.30
N GLU A 12 -3.65 7.30 -3.85
CA GLU A 12 -4.65 6.65 -4.71
C GLU A 12 -5.71 7.66 -5.19
N ALA A 13 -6.20 8.54 -4.32
CA ALA A 13 -7.18 9.57 -4.69
C ALA A 13 -6.64 10.60 -5.69
N ALA A 14 -5.36 10.97 -5.58
CA ALA A 14 -4.69 11.95 -6.44
C ALA A 14 -3.90 11.34 -7.60
N GLY A 15 -3.84 10.01 -7.70
CA GLY A 15 -3.10 9.28 -8.74
C GLY A 15 -1.57 9.23 -8.57
N PHE A 16 -1.04 9.58 -7.38
CA PHE A 16 0.40 9.66 -7.05
C PHE A 16 1.25 10.63 -7.88
N GLY A 17 0.65 11.40 -8.80
CA GLY A 17 1.35 12.37 -9.64
C GLY A 17 2.45 11.71 -10.47
N SER A 18 3.69 12.21 -10.38
CA SER A 18 4.86 11.67 -11.08
C SER A 18 5.60 10.59 -10.29
N LEU A 19 5.13 10.21 -9.10
CA LEU A 19 5.81 9.23 -8.27
C LEU A 19 5.65 7.83 -8.89
N PRO A 20 6.74 7.08 -9.14
CA PRO A 20 6.64 5.72 -9.64
C PRO A 20 6.08 4.81 -8.55
N VAL A 21 4.89 4.24 -8.80
CA VAL A 21 4.22 3.29 -7.91
C VAL A 21 3.96 2.00 -8.65
N SER A 22 4.52 0.89 -8.15
CA SER A 22 4.16 -0.43 -8.64
C SER A 22 2.82 -0.85 -8.06
N ARG A 23 1.92 -1.35 -8.90
CA ARG A 23 0.58 -1.76 -8.51
C ARG A 23 0.32 -3.18 -8.95
N HIS A 24 -0.34 -3.95 -8.11
CA HIS A 24 -0.81 -5.29 -8.45
C HIS A 24 -2.15 -5.54 -7.78
N GLN A 25 -3.11 -6.10 -8.52
CA GLN A 25 -4.43 -6.43 -8.00
C GLN A 25 -4.79 -7.86 -8.35
N THR A 26 -5.35 -8.58 -7.38
CA THR A 26 -5.99 -9.88 -7.60
C THR A 26 -7.44 -9.82 -7.16
N ILE A 27 -8.30 -10.50 -7.91
CA ILE A 27 -9.72 -10.69 -7.55
C ILE A 27 -9.98 -12.19 -7.57
N GLU A 28 -10.38 -12.75 -6.43
CA GLU A 28 -10.74 -14.15 -6.26
C GLU A 28 -12.25 -14.23 -5.96
N LYS A 29 -13.00 -14.98 -6.78
CA LYS A 29 -14.44 -15.21 -6.56
C LYS A 29 -14.66 -16.69 -6.21
N GLY A 30 -15.41 -16.97 -5.14
CA GLY A 30 -15.75 -18.35 -4.80
C GLY A 30 -16.90 -18.45 -3.80
N HIS A 31 -17.84 -19.36 -4.02
CA HIS A 31 -18.92 -19.75 -3.09
C HIS A 31 -19.58 -18.58 -2.33
N GLY A 32 -19.97 -17.51 -3.03
CA GLY A 32 -20.63 -16.34 -2.42
C GLY A 32 -19.68 -15.36 -1.71
N ARG A 33 -18.37 -15.55 -1.84
CA ARG A 33 -17.31 -14.64 -1.38
C ARG A 33 -16.56 -14.04 -2.56
N ILE A 34 -16.26 -12.76 -2.47
CA ILE A 34 -15.32 -12.06 -3.34
C ILE A 34 -14.17 -11.54 -2.48
N GLU A 35 -12.94 -11.87 -2.83
CA GLU A 35 -11.76 -11.23 -2.25
C GLU A 35 -11.05 -10.38 -3.29
N THR A 36 -10.79 -9.14 -2.93
CA THR A 36 -9.95 -8.23 -3.70
C THR A 36 -8.70 -7.96 -2.89
N ARG A 37 -7.52 -8.16 -3.47
CA ARG A 37 -6.25 -7.75 -2.87
C ARG A 37 -5.58 -6.73 -3.78
N GLN A 38 -5.25 -5.56 -3.24
CA GLN A 38 -4.52 -4.51 -3.94
C GLN A 38 -3.19 -4.28 -3.22
N ALA A 39 -2.09 -4.46 -3.93
CA ALA A 39 -0.74 -4.21 -3.46
C ALA A 39 -0.18 -2.97 -4.16
N LEU A 40 0.35 -2.06 -3.35
CA LEU A 40 1.09 -0.88 -3.83
C LEU A 40 2.49 -0.89 -3.23
N TRP A 41 3.47 -0.56 -4.06
CA TRP A 41 4.87 -0.50 -3.67
C TRP A 41 5.54 0.74 -4.23
N VAL A 42 6.27 1.44 -3.37
CA VAL A 42 6.98 2.68 -3.68
C VAL A 42 8.43 2.52 -3.27
N THR A 43 9.33 2.63 -4.25
CA THR A 43 10.80 2.59 -4.05
C THR A 43 11.43 3.97 -4.05
N ASP A 44 10.81 4.95 -4.72
CA ASP A 44 11.24 6.34 -4.65
C ASP A 44 10.73 6.98 -3.35
N LEU A 45 11.66 7.19 -2.42
CA LEU A 45 11.39 7.74 -1.10
C LEU A 45 11.77 9.22 -1.00
N PHE A 46 12.03 9.92 -2.11
CA PHE A 46 12.47 11.32 -2.08
C PHE A 46 11.46 12.24 -1.38
N TRP A 47 10.17 11.93 -1.49
CA TRP A 47 9.06 12.62 -0.82
C TRP A 47 9.05 12.43 0.70
N LEU A 48 9.75 11.41 1.23
CA LEU A 48 9.83 11.16 2.66
C LEU A 48 10.78 12.16 3.32
N ASP A 49 10.36 12.67 4.50
CA ASP A 49 11.15 13.60 5.30
C ASP A 49 12.59 13.15 5.45
N LYS A 50 13.53 14.09 5.25
CA LYS A 50 14.96 13.81 5.27
C LYS A 50 15.41 13.14 6.57
N LYS A 51 14.89 13.56 7.72
CA LYS A 51 15.23 12.98 9.03
C LYS A 51 14.79 11.52 9.13
N LEU A 52 13.65 11.16 8.51
CA LEU A 52 13.19 9.77 8.47
C LEU A 52 14.07 8.91 7.56
N ARG A 53 14.51 9.45 6.42
CA ARG A 53 15.47 8.76 5.54
C ARG A 53 16.83 8.56 6.21
N GLU A 54 17.32 9.56 6.94
CA GLU A 54 18.57 9.46 7.71
C GLU A 54 18.45 8.46 8.87
N ARG A 55 17.28 8.39 9.52
CA ARG A 55 17.01 7.41 10.60
C ARG A 55 16.92 5.98 10.09
N TRP A 56 16.47 5.77 8.85
CA TRP A 56 16.36 4.46 8.22
C TRP A 56 17.18 4.40 6.93
N PRO A 57 18.53 4.41 7.04
CA PRO A 57 19.40 4.52 5.86
C PRO A 57 19.29 3.32 4.92
N GLN A 58 18.83 2.17 5.43
CA GLN A 58 18.63 0.96 4.64
C GLN A 58 17.21 0.85 4.04
N LEU A 59 16.31 1.81 4.27
CA LEU A 59 14.95 1.76 3.74
C LEU A 59 14.97 1.83 2.21
N ALA A 60 14.53 0.75 1.58
CA ALA A 60 14.52 0.56 0.12
C ALA A 60 13.18 0.91 -0.52
N GLY A 61 12.12 0.83 0.26
CA GLY A 61 10.77 1.06 -0.21
C GLY A 61 9.74 0.81 0.88
N ILE A 62 8.52 1.22 0.58
CA ILE A 62 7.36 1.00 1.43
C ILE A 62 6.22 0.46 0.59
N GLY A 63 5.32 -0.28 1.24
CA GLY A 63 4.14 -0.80 0.58
C GLY A 63 2.94 -0.90 1.50
N ILE A 64 1.78 -1.02 0.86
CA ILE A 64 0.53 -1.40 1.49
C ILE A 64 -0.08 -2.56 0.72
N ILE A 65 -0.69 -3.49 1.45
CA ILE A 65 -1.64 -4.45 0.90
C ILE A 65 -2.99 -4.13 1.53
N GLU A 66 -3.94 -3.74 0.68
CA GLU A 66 -5.36 -3.66 1.02
C GLU A 66 -6.05 -4.96 0.65
N ARG A 67 -6.81 -5.52 1.60
CA ARG A 67 -7.60 -6.74 1.38
C ARG A 67 -9.07 -6.43 1.64
N GLY A 68 -9.85 -6.39 0.58
CA GLY A 68 -11.30 -6.33 0.61
C GLY A 68 -11.88 -7.74 0.58
N ARG A 69 -12.84 -8.03 1.46
CA ARG A 69 -13.64 -9.26 1.41
C ARG A 69 -15.11 -8.90 1.40
N GLU A 70 -15.84 -9.44 0.44
CA GLU A 70 -17.29 -9.37 0.40
C GLU A 70 -17.85 -10.77 0.62
N ILE A 71 -18.70 -10.93 1.65
CA ILE A 71 -19.38 -12.19 1.95
C ILE A 71 -20.84 -11.85 2.23
N ASN A 72 -21.77 -12.43 1.45
CA ASN A 72 -23.21 -12.19 1.58
C ASN A 72 -23.58 -10.69 1.62
N GLY A 73 -22.89 -9.87 0.83
CA GLY A 73 -23.10 -8.41 0.76
C GLY A 73 -22.44 -7.60 1.87
N ALA A 74 -21.79 -8.23 2.85
CA ALA A 74 -20.99 -7.52 3.87
C ALA A 74 -19.55 -7.36 3.38
N VAL A 75 -19.06 -6.11 3.36
CA VAL A 75 -17.68 -5.77 2.96
C VAL A 75 -16.82 -5.52 4.19
N SER A 76 -15.65 -6.16 4.27
CA SER A 76 -14.58 -5.84 5.21
C SER A 76 -13.30 -5.46 4.48
N VAL A 77 -12.55 -4.51 5.03
CA VAL A 77 -11.28 -4.03 4.46
C VAL A 77 -10.19 -4.08 5.52
N GLU A 78 -9.05 -4.68 5.17
CA GLU A 78 -7.86 -4.72 6.01
C GLU A 78 -6.66 -4.07 5.32
N HIS A 79 -5.82 -3.37 6.08
CA HIS A 79 -4.57 -2.78 5.58
C HIS A 79 -3.36 -3.38 6.29
N ALA A 80 -2.40 -3.88 5.52
CA ALA A 80 -1.09 -4.30 6.01
C ALA A 80 0.00 -3.42 5.39
N PHE A 81 0.91 -2.89 6.22
CA PHE A 81 2.01 -2.03 5.78
C PHE A 81 3.34 -2.77 5.84
N TYR A 82 4.17 -2.56 4.83
CA TYR A 82 5.46 -3.22 4.67
C TYR A 82 6.56 -2.20 4.41
N ASN A 83 7.75 -2.48 4.92
CA ASN A 83 8.97 -1.76 4.61
C ASN A 83 10.00 -2.74 4.04
N GLY A 84 10.63 -2.34 2.93
CA GLY A 84 11.72 -3.09 2.33
C GLY A 84 13.03 -2.50 2.80
N SER A 85 14.02 -3.33 3.10
CA SER A 85 15.39 -2.90 3.37
C SER A 85 16.33 -3.40 2.28
N LYS A 86 17.37 -2.61 1.98
CA LYS A 86 18.51 -3.08 1.18
C LYS A 86 19.43 -3.87 2.12
N GLY A 87 19.91 -5.02 1.65
CA GLY A 87 20.92 -5.84 2.31
C GLY A 87 22.26 -5.75 1.58
#